data_AF-A0A150IUC9-F1
#
_entry.id   AF-A0A150IUC9-F1
#
_cell.length_a   1.000
_cell.length_b   1.000
_cell.length_c   1.000
_cell.angle_alpha   90.00
_cell.angle_beta   90.00
_cell.angle_gamma   90.00
#
_symmetry.space_group_name_H-M   'P 1'
#
loop_
_entity.id
_entity.type
_entity.pdbx_description
1 polymer ?
#
loop_
_entity_poly.entity_id
_entity_poly.type
_entity_poly.pdbx_seq_one_letter_code
_entity_poly.pdbx_strand_id
1 'polypeptide(L)'
;MKKLGAIVIFSLLFMPLLGPIMAEASTYDVIVVRGDILIDYTVAQAYSQKEKIPILLTDPRTLSGFSKRELMGFYDEGARKVLIIGGRTDAISEEIELEIANIGYEVTRIWDWDRAGTAARVAIDLWKSSRESVIINGSIEESYLIASKFAMKRGIPILITNENSLPASTQDALEKINARKVYVVGPMISDNVVKTLSSKGITVERLGKDINISDIVDLKEEGLNLQIDILSLLGGLIIGALSLLLIFRFKKDNSVPVFVLTEDERKLVQALKNGEDRQEKLPEATNFSRPKVTRLVMDLESKGIIFREKKGKTYKIKLDKPIKDTR
;
A
#
# COMPACT_ATOMS: atom_id res chain seq x y z
N MET A 1 26.39 -5.96 -39.64
CA MET A 1 25.87 -5.09 -38.56
C MET A 1 24.35 -5.10 -38.36
N LYS A 2 23.50 -5.63 -39.27
CA LYS A 2 22.03 -5.64 -39.07
C LYS A 2 21.43 -6.85 -38.33
N LYS A 3 22.21 -7.90 -38.01
CA LYS A 3 21.73 -9.10 -37.29
C LYS A 3 22.03 -9.11 -35.78
N LEU A 4 22.86 -8.20 -35.28
CA LEU A 4 23.20 -8.12 -33.85
C LEU A 4 22.12 -7.40 -33.03
N GLY A 5 21.42 -6.43 -33.63
CA GLY A 5 20.36 -5.67 -32.95
C GLY A 5 19.11 -6.50 -32.64
N ALA A 6 18.76 -7.47 -33.48
CA ALA A 6 17.58 -8.31 -33.25
C ALA A 6 17.75 -9.29 -32.08
N ILE A 7 18.98 -9.79 -31.84
CA ILE A 7 19.27 -10.73 -30.75
C ILE A 7 19.31 -10.00 -29.39
N VAL A 8 19.82 -8.76 -29.36
CA VAL A 8 19.82 -7.93 -28.15
C VAL A 8 18.39 -7.53 -27.76
N ILE A 9 17.54 -7.16 -28.74
CA ILE A 9 16.13 -6.84 -28.50
C ILE A 9 15.33 -8.08 -28.05
N PHE A 10 15.64 -9.27 -28.60
CA PHE A 10 15.01 -10.52 -28.17
C PHE A 10 15.42 -10.94 -26.75
N SER A 11 16.66 -10.66 -26.34
CA SER A 11 17.14 -10.93 -24.97
C SER A 11 16.53 -10.00 -23.91
N LEU A 12 16.25 -8.74 -24.26
CA LEU A 12 15.64 -7.75 -23.35
C LEU A 12 14.13 -7.97 -23.14
N LEU A 13 13.44 -8.55 -24.13
CA LEU A 13 12.01 -8.87 -24.05
C LEU A 13 11.69 -10.13 -23.22
N PHE A 14 12.67 -11.03 -23.05
CA PHE A 14 12.51 -12.26 -22.26
C PHE A 14 13.13 -12.22 -20.85
N MET A 15 13.78 -11.12 -20.48
CA MET A 15 14.38 -10.95 -19.16
C MET A 15 13.41 -10.67 -17.98
N PRO A 16 12.07 -10.49 -18.13
CA PRO A 16 11.20 -10.42 -16.96
C PRO A 16 10.54 -11.78 -16.60
N LEU A 17 11.00 -12.90 -17.15
CA LEU A 17 10.48 -14.24 -16.81
C LEU A 17 11.24 -14.95 -15.68
N LEU A 18 12.23 -14.30 -15.05
CA LEU A 18 12.46 -14.59 -13.64
C LEU A 18 11.31 -13.93 -12.88
N GLY A 19 10.24 -14.71 -12.67
CA GLY A 19 9.21 -14.36 -11.69
C GLY A 19 9.88 -13.98 -10.36
N PRO A 20 9.18 -13.23 -9.48
CA PRO A 20 9.73 -12.89 -8.18
C PRO A 20 10.29 -14.17 -7.57
N ILE A 21 11.58 -14.16 -7.22
CA ILE A 21 12.16 -15.15 -6.31
C ILE A 21 11.09 -15.28 -5.23
N MET A 22 10.44 -16.45 -5.15
CA MET A 22 9.38 -16.64 -4.16
C MET A 22 10.04 -16.37 -2.82
N ALA A 23 9.78 -15.18 -2.28
CA ALA A 23 10.13 -14.86 -0.92
C ALA A 23 9.47 -15.98 -0.13
N GLU A 24 10.26 -16.70 0.66
CA GLU A 24 9.74 -17.67 1.59
C GLU A 24 8.59 -16.99 2.34
N ALA A 25 7.37 -17.51 2.18
CA ALA A 25 6.19 -16.85 2.72
C ALA A 25 6.41 -16.62 4.21
N SER A 26 6.14 -15.40 4.69
CA SER A 26 6.29 -15.08 6.10
C SER A 26 5.51 -16.11 6.92
N THR A 27 6.08 -16.55 8.04
CA THR A 27 5.45 -17.62 8.84
C THR A 27 4.08 -17.19 9.37
N TYR A 28 3.86 -15.89 9.52
CA TYR A 28 2.62 -15.27 9.97
C TYR A 28 2.25 -14.08 9.10
N ASP A 29 0.98 -13.68 9.13
CA ASP A 29 0.43 -12.58 8.33
C ASP A 29 0.14 -11.33 9.17
N VAL A 30 -0.15 -11.51 10.46
CA VAL A 30 -0.39 -10.40 11.41
C VAL A 30 0.21 -10.77 12.77
N ILE A 31 0.88 -9.82 13.41
CA ILE A 31 1.32 -9.94 14.81
C ILE A 31 0.37 -9.13 15.69
N VAL A 32 -0.13 -9.72 16.77
CA VAL A 32 -0.98 -9.05 17.76
C VAL A 32 -0.20 -8.90 19.05
N VAL A 33 -0.11 -7.67 19.54
CA VAL A 33 0.49 -7.33 20.84
C VAL A 33 -0.45 -6.40 21.61
N ARG A 34 -0.27 -6.30 22.94
CA ARG A 34 -1.03 -5.35 23.75
C ARG A 34 -0.58 -3.90 23.48
N GLY A 35 -1.51 -2.96 23.56
CA GLY A 35 -1.27 -1.55 23.25
C GLY A 35 -1.03 -0.63 24.45
N ASP A 36 -1.26 -1.11 25.68
CA ASP A 36 -1.20 -0.31 26.91
C ASP A 36 0.21 -0.21 27.52
N ILE A 37 1.15 -1.07 27.10
CA ILE A 37 2.56 -0.99 27.47
C ILE A 37 3.47 -1.19 26.25
N LEU A 38 4.57 -0.43 26.19
CA LEU A 38 5.41 -0.35 24.99
C LEU A 38 6.39 -1.52 24.81
N ILE A 39 6.71 -2.27 25.87
CA ILE A 39 7.80 -3.25 25.78
C ILE A 39 7.46 -4.42 24.85
N ASP A 40 6.21 -4.90 24.87
CA ASP A 40 5.79 -6.08 24.10
C ASP A 40 5.81 -5.73 22.60
N TYR A 41 5.34 -4.53 22.28
CA TYR A 41 5.49 -3.92 20.96
C TYR A 41 6.96 -3.79 20.55
N THR A 42 7.82 -3.28 21.44
CA THR A 42 9.25 -3.10 21.18
C THR A 42 9.93 -4.41 20.81
N VAL A 43 9.68 -5.46 21.58
CA VAL A 43 10.22 -6.81 21.33
C VAL A 43 9.74 -7.36 19.97
N ALA A 44 8.47 -7.13 19.62
CA ALA A 44 7.89 -7.59 18.36
C ALA A 44 8.39 -6.81 17.13
N GLN A 45 8.69 -5.51 17.30
CA GLN A 45 8.92 -4.58 16.19
C GLN A 45 10.07 -4.99 15.27
N ALA A 46 11.19 -5.43 15.84
CA ALA A 46 12.35 -5.87 15.05
C ALA A 46 12.03 -7.08 14.16
N TYR A 47 11.25 -8.04 14.68
CA TYR A 47 10.84 -9.23 13.93
C TYR A 47 9.79 -8.89 12.87
N SER A 48 8.79 -8.08 13.24
CA SER A 48 7.80 -7.51 12.31
C SER A 48 8.46 -6.87 11.10
N GLN A 49 9.50 -6.07 11.31
CA GLN A 49 10.20 -5.37 10.22
C GLN A 49 11.04 -6.30 9.37
N LYS A 50 11.73 -7.27 9.99
CA LYS A 50 12.51 -8.29 9.27
C LYS A 50 11.61 -9.09 8.31
N GLU A 51 10.47 -9.55 8.81
CA GLU A 51 9.56 -10.43 8.06
C GLU A 51 8.46 -9.66 7.30
N LYS A 52 8.43 -8.33 7.43
CA LYS A 52 7.42 -7.42 6.84
C LYS A 52 5.97 -7.74 7.24
N ILE A 53 5.77 -8.12 8.51
CA ILE A 53 4.47 -8.49 9.07
C ILE A 53 3.89 -7.29 9.84
N PRO A 54 2.66 -6.83 9.57
CA PRO A 54 2.03 -5.76 10.33
C PRO A 54 1.82 -6.15 11.80
N ILE A 55 1.87 -5.15 12.68
CA ILE A 55 1.53 -5.30 14.11
C ILE A 55 0.18 -4.63 14.37
N LEU A 56 -0.76 -5.40 14.90
CA LEU A 56 -2.04 -4.94 15.44
C LEU A 56 -1.92 -4.77 16.97
N LEU A 57 -2.39 -3.63 17.48
CA LEU A 57 -2.49 -3.39 18.91
C LEU A 57 -3.88 -3.76 19.42
N THR A 58 -3.93 -4.38 20.61
CA THR A 58 -5.19 -4.69 21.31
C THR A 58 -5.14 -4.23 22.77
N ASP A 59 -6.29 -3.98 23.36
CA ASP A 59 -6.41 -3.92 24.82
C ASP A 59 -6.17 -5.33 25.41
N PRO A 60 -5.61 -5.45 26.63
CA PRO A 60 -5.28 -6.75 27.25
C PRO A 60 -6.44 -7.71 27.47
N ARG A 61 -7.68 -7.20 27.50
CA ARG A 61 -8.88 -7.95 27.91
C ARG A 61 -9.98 -7.99 26.86
N THR A 62 -9.94 -7.06 25.90
CA THR A 62 -11.03 -6.87 24.95
C THR A 62 -10.48 -6.62 23.57
N LEU A 63 -10.90 -7.42 22.60
CA LEU A 63 -10.63 -7.12 21.20
C LEU A 63 -11.60 -6.02 20.76
N SER A 64 -11.11 -4.79 20.67
CA SER A 64 -11.96 -3.66 20.31
C SER A 64 -12.67 -3.90 18.97
N GLY A 65 -13.86 -3.31 18.79
CA GLY A 65 -14.57 -3.41 17.51
C GLY A 65 -13.77 -2.85 16.33
N PHE A 66 -12.82 -1.93 16.58
CA PHE A 66 -11.88 -1.45 15.57
C PHE A 66 -10.85 -2.53 15.20
N SER A 67 -10.13 -3.07 16.19
CA SER A 67 -9.13 -4.13 15.99
C SER A 67 -9.73 -5.38 15.33
N LYS A 68 -10.97 -5.73 15.68
CA LYS A 68 -11.71 -6.83 15.05
C LYS A 68 -11.97 -6.59 13.57
N ARG A 69 -12.40 -5.38 13.19
CA ARG A 69 -12.62 -5.03 11.77
C ARG A 69 -11.32 -5.02 10.99
N GLU A 70 -10.23 -4.57 11.60
CA GLU A 70 -8.90 -4.59 10.98
C GLU A 70 -8.43 -6.03 10.72
N LEU A 71 -8.61 -6.93 11.68
CA LEU A 71 -8.36 -8.36 11.49
C LEU A 71 -9.26 -8.98 10.41
N MET A 72 -10.54 -8.63 10.35
CA MET A 72 -11.41 -9.10 9.27
C MET A 72 -10.94 -8.58 7.90
N GLY A 73 -10.51 -7.33 7.82
CA GLY A 73 -9.93 -6.76 6.59
C GLY A 73 -8.68 -7.51 6.13
N PHE A 74 -7.73 -7.79 7.03
CA PHE A 74 -6.57 -8.63 6.69
C PHE A 74 -6.99 -10.03 6.21
N TYR A 75 -8.03 -10.60 6.83
CA TYR A 75 -8.53 -11.92 6.46
C TYR A 75 -9.13 -11.94 5.05
N ASP A 76 -9.91 -10.91 4.71
CA ASP A 76 -10.50 -10.74 3.38
C ASP A 76 -9.43 -10.57 2.29
N GLU A 77 -8.30 -9.93 2.63
CA GLU A 77 -7.12 -9.81 1.76
C GLU A 77 -6.24 -11.07 1.70
N GLY A 78 -6.60 -12.13 2.44
CA GLY A 78 -5.97 -13.44 2.35
C GLY A 78 -5.10 -13.86 3.55
N ALA A 79 -4.98 -13.04 4.60
CA ALA A 79 -4.28 -13.42 5.82
C ALA A 79 -4.96 -14.60 6.53
N ARG A 80 -4.18 -15.57 7.00
CA ARG A 80 -4.69 -16.78 7.67
C ARG A 80 -3.97 -17.10 8.97
N LYS A 81 -2.78 -16.56 9.21
CA LYS A 81 -1.97 -16.88 10.39
C LYS A 81 -1.72 -15.65 11.25
N VAL A 82 -2.12 -15.73 12.52
CA VAL A 82 -1.90 -14.67 13.51
C VAL A 82 -0.89 -15.15 14.55
N LEU A 83 0.10 -14.31 14.83
CA LEU A 83 1.01 -14.48 15.95
C LEU A 83 0.63 -13.54 17.09
N ILE A 84 0.26 -14.09 18.24
CA ILE A 84 0.09 -13.32 19.49
C ILE A 84 1.41 -13.35 20.26
N ILE A 85 1.91 -12.18 20.69
CA ILE A 85 3.04 -12.10 21.62
C ILE A 85 2.53 -11.53 22.95
N GLY A 86 2.60 -12.33 23.99
CA GLY A 86 2.16 -11.96 25.34
C GLY A 86 1.44 -13.10 26.07
N GLY A 87 1.64 -13.15 27.40
CA GLY A 87 1.00 -14.13 28.29
C GLY A 87 -0.52 -14.05 28.33
N ARG A 88 -1.16 -15.19 28.62
CA ARG A 88 -2.63 -15.35 28.63
C ARG A 88 -3.32 -14.56 29.74
N THR A 89 -2.69 -14.47 30.91
CA THR A 89 -3.32 -13.85 32.09
C THR A 89 -3.06 -12.37 32.16
N ASP A 90 -1.85 -11.89 31.90
CA ASP A 90 -1.48 -10.51 32.24
C ASP A 90 -1.24 -9.61 31.04
N ALA A 91 -1.14 -10.17 29.83
CA ALA A 91 -0.84 -9.42 28.60
C ALA A 91 -2.00 -9.39 27.61
N ILE A 92 -2.44 -10.54 27.11
CA ILE A 92 -3.55 -10.65 26.15
C ILE A 92 -4.39 -11.84 26.57
N SER A 93 -5.64 -11.59 26.92
CA SER A 93 -6.53 -12.62 27.47
C SER A 93 -6.76 -13.79 26.48
N GLU A 94 -7.15 -14.93 27.02
CA GLU A 94 -7.47 -16.12 26.21
C GLU A 94 -8.74 -15.87 25.36
N GLU A 95 -9.67 -15.07 25.85
CA GLU A 95 -10.88 -14.70 25.11
C GLU A 95 -10.54 -13.99 23.80
N ILE A 96 -9.53 -13.11 23.79
CA ILE A 96 -9.07 -12.45 22.56
C ILE A 96 -8.52 -13.47 21.56
N GLU A 97 -7.73 -14.44 22.01
CA GLU A 97 -7.21 -15.52 21.15
C GLU A 97 -8.34 -16.36 20.54
N LEU A 98 -9.35 -16.69 21.33
CA LEU A 98 -10.55 -17.38 20.86
C LEU A 98 -11.36 -16.54 19.87
N GLU A 99 -11.50 -15.24 20.11
CA GLU A 99 -12.17 -14.33 19.18
C GLU A 99 -11.44 -14.24 17.84
N ILE A 100 -10.11 -14.17 17.85
CA ILE A 100 -9.29 -14.16 16.63
C ILE A 100 -9.44 -15.49 15.89
N ALA A 101 -9.39 -16.63 16.60
CA ALA A 101 -9.60 -17.94 16.00
C ALA A 101 -11.01 -18.09 15.40
N ASN A 102 -12.03 -17.53 16.05
CA ASN A 102 -13.41 -17.53 15.56
C ASN A 102 -13.63 -16.72 14.27
N ILE A 103 -12.74 -15.78 13.94
CA ILE A 103 -12.73 -15.11 12.63
C ILE A 103 -12.27 -16.09 11.52
N GLY A 104 -11.51 -17.13 11.89
CA GLY A 104 -10.98 -18.15 10.96
C GLY A 104 -9.45 -18.22 10.90
N TYR A 105 -8.75 -17.49 11.77
CA TYR A 105 -7.29 -17.49 11.82
C TYR A 105 -6.71 -18.74 12.50
N GLU A 106 -5.59 -19.23 11.99
CA GLU A 106 -4.67 -20.10 12.72
C GLU A 106 -3.84 -19.22 13.68
N VAL A 107 -4.07 -19.38 14.98
CA VAL A 107 -3.44 -18.54 16.01
C VAL A 107 -2.29 -19.28 16.67
N THR A 108 -1.11 -18.66 16.68
CA THR A 108 0.03 -19.10 17.48
C THR A 108 0.32 -18.05 18.55
N ARG A 109 0.60 -18.48 19.79
CA ARG A 109 0.97 -17.57 20.88
C ARG A 109 2.39 -17.85 21.37
N ILE A 110 3.20 -16.79 21.45
CA ILE A 110 4.52 -16.81 22.08
C ILE A 110 4.47 -16.01 23.37
N TRP A 111 4.88 -16.64 24.47
CA TRP A 111 4.86 -16.04 25.80
C TRP A 111 5.71 -16.85 26.78
N ASP A 112 6.00 -16.24 27.92
CA ASP A 112 6.55 -16.88 29.12
C ASP A 112 6.03 -16.15 30.38
N TRP A 113 6.45 -16.58 31.56
CA TRP A 113 5.98 -16.07 32.86
C TRP A 113 6.21 -14.58 33.08
N ASP A 114 7.25 -14.02 32.49
CA ASP A 114 7.56 -12.60 32.58
C ASP A 114 7.96 -12.02 31.21
N ARG A 115 8.17 -10.69 31.20
CA ARG A 115 8.57 -9.94 30.01
C ARG A 115 9.90 -10.45 29.44
N ALA A 116 10.87 -10.77 30.29
CA ALA A 116 12.18 -11.24 29.85
C ALA A 116 12.11 -12.64 29.24
N GLY A 117 11.33 -13.54 29.82
CA GLY A 117 11.01 -14.84 29.26
C GLY A 117 10.27 -14.73 27.93
N THR A 118 9.29 -13.84 27.82
CA THR A 118 8.57 -13.63 26.56
C THR A 118 9.51 -13.14 25.45
N ALA A 119 10.38 -12.17 25.74
CA ALA A 119 11.42 -11.73 24.81
C ALA A 119 12.41 -12.85 24.44
N ALA A 120 12.80 -13.67 25.41
CA ALA A 120 13.63 -14.85 25.19
C ALA A 120 12.95 -15.86 24.25
N ARG A 121 11.66 -16.15 24.44
CA ARG A 121 10.88 -17.03 23.56
C ARG A 121 10.75 -16.45 22.15
N VAL A 122 10.51 -15.15 22.02
CA VAL A 122 10.53 -14.46 20.72
C VAL A 122 11.88 -14.68 20.02
N ALA A 123 13.00 -14.46 20.71
CA ALA A 123 14.33 -14.68 20.15
C ALA A 123 14.55 -16.15 19.73
N ILE A 124 14.23 -17.11 20.59
CA ILE A 124 14.47 -18.53 20.34
C ILE A 124 13.58 -19.05 19.20
N ASP A 125 12.28 -18.78 19.27
CA ASP A 125 11.29 -19.44 18.40
C ASP A 125 11.18 -18.77 17.03
N LEU A 126 11.29 -17.44 16.99
CA LEU A 126 11.10 -16.66 15.76
C LEU A 126 12.43 -16.38 15.04
N TRP A 127 13.47 -16.01 15.79
CA TRP A 127 14.75 -15.69 15.16
C TRP A 127 15.58 -16.95 14.88
N LYS A 128 15.43 -18.00 15.72
CA LYS A 128 16.13 -19.29 15.67
C LYS A 128 17.64 -19.20 15.88
N SER A 129 18.32 -18.26 15.23
CA SER A 129 19.74 -17.97 15.34
C SER A 129 20.00 -16.49 15.03
N SER A 130 20.79 -15.84 15.88
CA SER A 130 21.31 -14.49 15.65
C SER A 130 22.63 -14.30 16.40
N ARG A 131 23.71 -13.98 15.68
CA ARG A 131 25.03 -13.73 16.29
C ARG A 131 25.07 -12.42 17.10
N GLU A 132 24.09 -11.55 16.87
CA GLU A 132 23.97 -10.23 17.49
C GLU A 132 22.61 -10.12 18.18
N SER A 133 22.54 -9.40 19.30
CA SER A 133 21.28 -9.08 19.99
C SER A 133 21.36 -7.72 20.64
N VAL A 134 20.22 -7.06 20.80
CA VAL A 134 20.07 -5.90 21.70
C VAL A 134 19.64 -6.40 23.08
N ILE A 135 20.12 -5.76 24.14
CA ILE A 135 19.63 -5.90 25.52
C ILE A 135 19.22 -4.53 26.06
N ILE A 136 18.02 -4.46 26.63
CA ILE A 136 17.46 -3.29 27.30
C ILE A 136 17.06 -3.61 28.74
N ASN A 137 17.03 -2.61 29.61
CA ASN A 137 16.38 -2.74 30.91
C ASN A 137 14.86 -2.68 30.73
N GLY A 138 14.14 -3.72 31.15
CA GLY A 138 12.68 -3.82 30.99
C GLY A 138 11.84 -2.88 31.84
N SER A 139 12.49 -2.01 32.62
CA SER A 139 11.86 -0.96 33.44
C SER A 139 12.17 0.46 32.95
N ILE A 140 12.94 0.64 31.87
CA ILE A 140 13.41 1.95 31.37
C ILE A 140 12.86 2.21 29.97
N GLU A 141 11.67 2.80 29.91
CA GLU A 141 10.93 2.99 28.66
C GLU A 141 11.62 3.94 27.68
N GLU A 142 12.42 4.89 28.20
CA GLU A 142 13.19 5.86 27.40
C GLU A 142 14.18 5.16 26.46
N SER A 143 14.56 3.92 26.78
CA SER A 143 15.49 3.12 25.98
C SER A 143 14.80 2.36 24.85
N TYR A 144 13.48 2.16 24.93
CA TYR A 144 12.76 1.25 24.04
C TYR A 144 12.78 1.73 22.59
N LEU A 145 12.51 3.01 22.35
CA LEU A 145 12.47 3.55 20.99
C LEU A 145 13.84 3.47 20.29
N ILE A 146 14.91 3.82 21.01
CA ILE A 146 16.28 3.78 20.49
C ILE A 146 16.68 2.32 20.22
N ALA A 147 16.42 1.43 21.17
CA ALA A 147 16.70 0.01 21.03
C ALA A 147 15.93 -0.59 19.85
N SER A 148 14.66 -0.24 19.69
CA SER A 148 13.82 -0.75 18.62
C SER A 148 14.32 -0.32 17.24
N LYS A 149 14.58 0.98 17.05
CA LYS A 149 15.15 1.50 15.80
C LYS A 149 16.49 0.85 15.48
N PHE A 150 17.35 0.67 16.49
CA PHE A 150 18.65 0.03 16.32
C PHE A 150 18.51 -1.45 15.93
N ALA A 151 17.67 -2.20 16.63
CA ALA A 151 17.41 -3.62 16.37
C ALA A 151 16.80 -3.85 14.98
N MET A 152 15.83 -3.02 14.59
CA MET A 152 15.24 -3.03 13.25
C MET A 152 16.29 -2.80 12.15
N LYS A 153 17.12 -1.75 12.29
CA LYS A 153 18.15 -1.41 11.29
C LYS A 153 19.21 -2.50 11.14
N ARG A 154 19.49 -3.22 12.24
CA ARG A 154 20.46 -4.33 12.27
C ARG A 154 19.82 -5.68 11.88
N GLY A 155 18.50 -5.80 11.95
CA GLY A 155 17.80 -7.07 11.80
C GLY A 155 18.22 -8.08 12.88
N ILE A 156 18.14 -7.71 14.16
CA ILE A 156 18.55 -8.54 15.31
C ILE A 156 17.47 -8.53 16.42
N PRO A 157 17.38 -9.59 17.26
CA PRO A 157 16.40 -9.66 18.34
C PRO A 157 16.69 -8.66 19.47
N ILE A 158 15.64 -8.32 20.22
CA ILE A 158 15.70 -7.58 21.47
C ILE A 158 15.43 -8.53 22.62
N LEU A 159 16.34 -8.54 23.59
CA LEU A 159 16.20 -9.25 24.85
C LEU A 159 16.12 -8.26 26.02
N ILE A 160 15.64 -8.72 27.16
CA ILE A 160 15.37 -7.86 28.32
C ILE A 160 16.26 -8.28 29.49
N THR A 161 16.78 -7.30 30.22
CA THR A 161 17.47 -7.47 31.48
C THR A 161 16.81 -6.64 32.58
N ASN A 162 17.21 -6.87 33.83
CA ASN A 162 17.01 -5.92 34.91
C ASN A 162 18.29 -5.09 35.11
N GLU A 163 18.21 -4.06 35.94
CA GLU A 163 19.34 -3.18 36.23
C GLU A 163 20.58 -3.94 36.71
N ASN A 164 20.41 -4.84 37.68
CA ASN A 164 21.52 -5.46 38.39
C ASN A 164 21.77 -6.93 38.05
N SER A 165 20.87 -7.56 37.31
CA SER A 165 20.91 -8.99 37.02
C SER A 165 20.40 -9.30 35.61
N LEU A 166 21.10 -10.24 34.96
CA LEU A 166 20.72 -10.80 33.68
C LEU A 166 19.80 -12.00 33.91
N PRO A 167 18.50 -11.95 33.54
CA PRO A 167 17.57 -13.06 33.76
C PRO A 167 18.06 -14.37 33.15
N ALA A 168 17.73 -15.50 33.78
CA ALA A 168 18.11 -16.82 33.28
C ALA A 168 17.53 -17.11 31.88
N SER A 169 16.30 -16.66 31.62
CA SER A 169 15.66 -16.74 30.30
C SER A 169 16.45 -15.98 29.22
N THR A 170 16.92 -14.78 29.54
CA THR A 170 17.77 -14.00 28.63
C THR A 170 19.11 -14.68 28.37
N GLN A 171 19.71 -15.29 29.39
CA GLN A 171 20.95 -16.07 29.22
C GLN A 171 20.73 -17.29 28.30
N ASP A 172 19.67 -18.05 28.54
CA ASP A 172 19.29 -19.22 27.73
C ASP A 172 19.01 -18.81 26.27
N ALA A 173 18.32 -17.69 26.04
CA ALA A 173 18.09 -17.17 24.70
C ALA A 173 19.39 -16.83 23.98
N LEU A 174 20.31 -16.09 24.62
CA LEU A 174 21.60 -15.74 24.02
C LEU A 174 22.40 -16.98 23.59
N GLU A 175 22.36 -18.04 24.40
CA GLU A 175 23.01 -19.30 24.08
C GLU A 175 22.35 -20.01 22.90
N LYS A 176 21.02 -20.18 22.95
CA LYS A 176 20.24 -20.89 21.91
C LYS A 176 20.29 -20.19 20.55
N ILE A 177 20.29 -18.86 20.53
CA ILE A 177 20.44 -18.11 19.28
C ILE A 177 21.91 -17.96 18.85
N ASN A 178 22.86 -18.48 19.63
CA ASN A 178 24.31 -18.41 19.39
C ASN A 178 24.83 -16.96 19.27
N ALA A 179 24.35 -16.08 20.15
CA ALA A 179 24.79 -14.69 20.21
C ALA A 179 26.25 -14.58 20.66
N ARG A 180 27.03 -13.81 19.91
CA ARG A 180 28.46 -13.54 20.16
C ARG A 180 28.74 -12.07 20.43
N LYS A 181 27.82 -11.20 20.05
CA LYS A 181 27.87 -9.78 20.34
C LYS A 181 26.53 -9.28 20.86
N VAL A 182 26.56 -8.45 21.88
CA VAL A 182 25.38 -7.83 22.47
C VAL A 182 25.55 -6.33 22.52
N TYR A 183 24.51 -5.61 22.11
CA TYR A 183 24.38 -4.17 22.25
C TYR A 183 23.52 -3.87 23.47
N VAL A 184 24.13 -3.35 24.53
CA VAL A 184 23.43 -2.92 25.73
C VAL A 184 22.98 -1.47 25.51
N VAL A 185 21.67 -1.27 25.40
CA VAL A 185 21.09 0.04 25.04
C VAL A 185 20.40 0.65 26.24
N GLY A 186 20.77 1.90 26.57
CA GLY A 186 20.13 2.71 27.59
C GLY A 186 20.83 2.74 28.96
N PRO A 187 20.36 3.62 29.86
CA PRO A 187 20.88 3.74 31.20
C PRO A 187 20.39 2.62 32.13
N MET A 188 20.86 2.64 33.38
CA MET A 188 20.41 1.72 34.44
C MET A 188 20.55 0.24 34.06
N ILE A 189 21.68 -0.12 33.45
CA ILE A 189 22.13 -1.51 33.31
C ILE A 189 23.52 -1.55 33.91
N SER A 190 23.69 -2.21 35.05
CA SER A 190 24.92 -2.17 35.82
C SER A 190 26.06 -2.93 35.14
N ASP A 191 27.30 -2.64 35.54
CA ASP A 191 28.47 -3.36 35.02
C ASP A 191 28.49 -4.83 35.43
N ASN A 192 27.67 -5.26 36.40
CA ASN A 192 27.51 -6.67 36.74
C ASN A 192 26.88 -7.46 35.58
N VAL A 193 25.87 -6.89 34.92
CA VAL A 193 25.24 -7.50 33.73
C VAL A 193 26.27 -7.64 32.62
N VAL A 194 27.08 -6.59 32.37
CA VAL A 194 28.13 -6.61 31.35
C VAL A 194 29.21 -7.64 31.67
N LYS A 195 29.68 -7.72 32.92
CA LYS A 195 30.64 -8.74 33.35
C LYS A 195 30.09 -10.16 33.15
N THR A 196 28.80 -10.37 33.42
CA THR A 196 28.13 -11.67 33.22
C THR A 196 28.07 -12.06 31.74
N LEU A 197 27.84 -11.10 30.84
CA LEU A 197 27.88 -11.33 29.39
C LEU A 197 29.31 -11.62 28.92
N SER A 198 30.29 -10.82 29.34
CA SER A 198 31.69 -10.97 28.95
C SER A 198 32.30 -12.29 29.44
N SER A 199 31.94 -12.75 30.65
CA SER A 199 32.42 -14.05 31.17
C SER A 199 31.92 -15.25 30.37
N LYS A 200 30.83 -15.09 29.62
CA LYS A 200 30.31 -16.08 28.66
C LYS A 200 30.93 -15.94 27.26
N GLY A 201 31.94 -15.08 27.09
CA GLY A 201 32.60 -14.85 25.81
C GLY A 201 31.77 -14.01 24.82
N ILE A 202 30.78 -13.26 25.33
CA ILE A 202 29.98 -12.35 24.51
C ILE A 202 30.66 -10.98 24.49
N THR A 203 30.87 -10.43 23.29
CA THR A 203 31.38 -9.07 23.11
C THR A 203 30.27 -8.08 23.43
N VAL A 204 30.50 -7.15 24.35
CA VAL A 204 29.48 -6.16 24.75
C VAL A 204 29.83 -4.76 24.24
N GLU A 205 28.88 -4.13 23.56
CA GLU A 205 28.95 -2.71 23.16
C GLU A 205 27.83 -1.95 23.86
N ARG A 206 28.16 -0.91 24.64
CA ARG A 206 27.16 -0.07 25.30
C ARG A 206 26.80 1.12 24.43
N LEU A 207 25.51 1.36 24.26
CA LEU A 207 24.94 2.51 23.56
C LEU A 207 24.06 3.29 24.53
N GLY A 208 24.27 4.60 24.66
CA GLY A 208 23.45 5.44 25.52
C GLY A 208 23.64 5.17 27.02
N LYS A 209 24.88 4.97 27.48
CA LYS A 209 25.19 4.92 28.92
C LYS A 209 24.84 6.26 29.61
N ASP A 210 25.10 7.35 28.90
CA ASP A 210 24.86 8.72 29.31
C ASP A 210 24.01 9.39 28.21
N ILE A 211 22.71 9.06 28.11
CA ILE A 211 21.84 9.71 27.11
C ILE A 211 21.60 11.16 27.56
N ASN A 212 22.32 12.12 26.98
CA ASN A 212 21.88 13.50 27.02
C ASN A 212 20.89 13.74 25.88
N ILE A 213 19.80 14.46 26.17
CA ILE A 213 18.79 14.81 25.16
C ILE A 213 19.42 15.55 23.97
N SER A 214 20.54 16.24 24.17
CA SER A 214 21.34 16.87 23.10
C SER A 214 21.91 15.89 22.08
N ASP A 215 22.21 14.65 22.48
CA ASP A 215 22.80 13.63 21.61
C ASP A 215 21.76 13.02 20.66
N ILE A 216 20.47 13.25 20.92
CA ILE A 216 19.33 12.80 20.10
C ILE A 216 19.03 13.82 19.00
N VAL A 217 19.44 15.09 19.16
CA VAL A 217 19.17 16.18 18.20
C VAL A 217 19.93 16.01 16.89
N ASP A 218 21.00 15.21 16.87
CA ASP A 218 21.76 14.85 15.67
C ASP A 218 21.31 13.53 15.02
N LEU A 219 20.06 13.11 15.24
CA LEU A 219 19.35 12.37 14.22
C LEU A 219 19.10 13.33 13.06
N LYS A 220 20.16 13.57 12.27
CA LYS A 220 20.03 14.05 10.91
C LYS A 220 18.97 13.16 10.30
N GLU A 221 17.77 13.72 10.08
CA GLU A 221 16.79 13.07 9.25
C GLU A 221 17.57 12.60 8.02
N GLU A 222 17.49 11.32 7.69
CA GLU A 222 17.79 10.91 6.32
C GLU A 222 16.73 11.63 5.49
N GLY A 223 16.97 12.92 5.25
CA GLY A 223 16.08 13.79 4.52
C GLY A 223 15.87 13.12 3.19
N LEU A 224 14.59 13.08 2.80
CA LEU A 224 14.12 12.52 1.54
C LEU A 224 15.19 12.72 0.46
N ASN A 225 15.83 11.64 0.01
CA ASN A 225 16.90 11.74 -0.99
C ASN A 225 16.26 12.04 -2.34
N LEU A 226 15.87 13.30 -2.53
CA LEU A 226 15.19 13.89 -3.69
C LEU A 226 15.99 13.81 -5.00
N GLN A 227 17.17 13.18 -4.98
CA GLN A 227 17.88 12.84 -6.22
C GLN A 227 17.05 11.90 -7.09
N ILE A 228 16.27 11.00 -6.48
CA ILE A 228 15.21 10.25 -7.15
C ILE A 228 13.94 11.09 -7.09
N ASP A 229 13.85 12.13 -7.93
CA ASP A 229 12.61 12.33 -8.71
C ASP A 229 12.61 13.53 -9.64
N ILE A 230 13.62 14.42 -9.67
CA ILE A 230 13.55 15.58 -10.60
C ILE A 230 13.41 15.11 -12.06
N LEU A 231 14.14 14.06 -12.46
CA LEU A 231 14.03 13.46 -13.79
C LEU A 231 12.67 12.79 -14.04
N SER A 232 12.11 12.11 -13.05
CA SER A 232 10.78 11.46 -13.14
C SER A 232 9.65 12.48 -13.17
N LEU A 233 9.79 13.56 -12.41
CA LEU A 233 8.83 14.67 -12.32
C LEU A 233 8.84 15.48 -13.62
N LEU A 234 10.03 15.74 -14.18
CA LEU A 234 10.18 16.30 -15.53
C LEU A 234 9.64 15.34 -16.60
N GLY A 235 9.91 14.04 -16.47
CA GLY A 235 9.37 13.01 -17.37
C GLY A 235 7.84 12.95 -17.35
N GLY A 236 7.24 12.97 -16.15
CA GLY A 236 5.80 13.03 -15.96
C GLY A 236 5.17 14.29 -16.52
N LEU A 237 5.81 15.45 -16.33
CA LEU A 237 5.37 16.73 -16.92
C LEU A 237 5.43 16.70 -18.46
N ILE A 238 6.49 16.13 -19.04
CA ILE A 238 6.63 16.00 -20.50
C ILE A 238 5.56 15.05 -21.06
N ILE A 239 5.35 13.89 -20.44
CA ILE A 239 4.32 12.92 -20.86
C ILE A 239 2.92 13.55 -20.74
N GLY A 240 2.65 14.26 -19.64
CA GLY A 240 1.40 14.99 -19.43
C GLY A 240 1.17 16.07 -20.49
N ALA A 241 2.19 16.88 -20.78
CA ALA A 241 2.13 17.91 -21.81
C ALA A 241 1.93 17.32 -23.23
N LEU A 242 2.62 16.22 -23.56
CA LEU A 242 2.44 15.51 -24.83
C LEU A 242 1.02 14.95 -24.96
N SER A 243 0.50 14.35 -23.89
CA SER A 243 -0.86 13.80 -23.84
C SER A 243 -1.90 14.90 -24.04
N LEU A 244 -1.72 16.06 -23.39
CA LEU A 244 -2.58 17.23 -23.56
C LEU A 244 -2.51 17.75 -25.00
N LEU A 245 -1.31 17.87 -25.57
CA LEU A 245 -1.09 18.33 -26.94
C LEU A 245 -1.75 17.39 -27.95
N LEU A 246 -1.66 16.07 -27.74
CA LEU A 246 -2.36 15.09 -28.56
C LEU A 246 -3.88 15.28 -28.47
N ILE A 247 -4.45 15.48 -27.28
CA ILE A 247 -5.89 15.77 -27.11
C ILE A 247 -6.29 17.04 -27.89
N PHE A 248 -5.50 18.11 -27.84
CA PHE A 248 -5.76 19.33 -28.60
C PHE A 248 -5.58 19.16 -30.11
N ARG A 249 -4.68 18.27 -30.54
CA ARG A 249 -4.42 17.98 -31.95
C ARG A 249 -5.50 17.10 -32.58
N PHE A 250 -6.15 16.24 -31.79
CA PHE A 250 -7.38 15.55 -32.15
C PHE A 250 -8.60 16.45 -31.92
N LYS A 251 -8.76 17.50 -32.75
CA LYS A 251 -10.04 18.21 -32.86
C LYS A 251 -11.14 17.18 -33.10
N LYS A 252 -12.10 17.10 -32.17
CA LYS A 252 -13.30 16.26 -32.29
C LYS A 252 -13.99 16.58 -33.62
N ASP A 253 -14.04 15.62 -34.54
CA ASP A 253 -14.80 15.75 -35.77
C ASP A 253 -16.28 15.85 -35.37
N ASN A 254 -16.83 17.07 -35.42
CA ASN A 254 -18.20 17.35 -35.04
C ASN A 254 -19.19 17.03 -36.17
N SER A 255 -18.76 16.33 -37.23
CA SER A 255 -19.65 15.87 -38.29
C SER A 255 -20.43 14.61 -37.88
N VAL A 256 -21.66 14.49 -38.38
CA VAL A 256 -22.48 13.29 -38.19
C VAL A 256 -22.22 12.34 -39.37
N PRO A 257 -21.83 11.07 -39.12
CA PRO A 257 -21.66 10.10 -40.19
C PRO A 257 -22.97 9.79 -40.92
N VAL A 258 -22.94 9.75 -42.26
CA VAL A 258 -24.13 9.51 -43.13
C VAL A 258 -24.89 8.21 -42.80
N PHE A 259 -24.24 7.19 -42.24
CA PHE A 259 -24.86 5.91 -41.91
C PHE A 259 -25.81 5.98 -40.69
N VAL A 260 -25.73 7.04 -39.87
CA VAL A 260 -26.63 7.26 -38.73
C VAL A 260 -28.05 7.63 -39.19
N LEU A 261 -28.18 8.11 -40.43
CA LEU A 261 -29.46 8.51 -41.02
C LEU A 261 -30.10 7.37 -41.80
N THR A 262 -31.41 7.21 -41.61
CA THR A 262 -32.24 6.42 -42.52
C THR A 262 -32.27 7.04 -43.92
N GLU A 263 -32.69 6.28 -44.92
CA GLU A 263 -32.73 6.74 -46.32
C GLU A 263 -33.63 7.97 -46.50
N ASP A 264 -34.77 8.00 -45.82
CA ASP A 264 -35.72 9.11 -45.87
C ASP A 264 -35.19 10.35 -45.15
N GLU A 265 -34.53 10.19 -44.00
CA GLU A 265 -33.88 11.29 -43.29
C GLU A 265 -32.73 11.89 -44.10
N ARG A 266 -31.94 11.04 -44.77
CA ARG A 266 -30.86 11.48 -45.66
C ARG A 266 -31.40 12.33 -46.81
N LYS A 267 -32.48 11.90 -47.45
CA LYS A 267 -33.15 12.67 -48.52
C LYS A 267 -33.65 14.02 -48.00
N LEU A 268 -34.22 14.05 -46.79
CA LEU A 268 -34.68 15.29 -46.18
C LEU A 268 -33.54 16.26 -45.86
N VAL A 269 -32.44 15.77 -45.31
CA VAL A 269 -31.29 16.63 -44.99
C VAL A 269 -30.61 17.14 -46.27
N GLN A 270 -30.51 16.31 -47.32
CA GLN A 270 -29.96 16.74 -48.62
C GLN A 270 -30.82 17.81 -49.30
N ALA A 271 -32.12 17.86 -49.01
CA ALA A 271 -33.02 18.90 -49.52
C ALA A 271 -32.83 20.28 -48.83
N LEU A 272 -32.08 20.36 -47.73
CA LEU A 272 -31.76 21.62 -47.06
C LEU A 272 -30.69 22.39 -47.83
N LYS A 273 -31.09 23.48 -48.50
CA LYS A 273 -30.16 24.34 -49.25
C LYS A 273 -29.16 25.02 -48.31
N ASN A 274 -27.86 24.83 -48.55
CA ASN A 274 -26.79 25.36 -47.69
C ASN A 274 -26.95 25.00 -46.19
N GLY A 275 -27.60 23.86 -45.90
CA GLY A 275 -27.85 23.40 -44.54
C GLY A 275 -29.02 24.07 -43.81
N GLU A 276 -29.83 24.88 -44.49
CA GLU A 276 -31.05 25.47 -43.91
C GLU A 276 -32.17 25.72 -44.93
N ASP A 277 -33.42 25.39 -44.58
CA ASP A 277 -34.59 25.76 -45.39
C ASP A 277 -35.86 25.85 -44.54
N ARG A 278 -36.94 26.39 -45.11
CA ARG A 278 -38.25 26.42 -44.44
C ARG A 278 -38.95 25.07 -44.56
N GLN A 279 -39.51 24.60 -43.46
CA GLN A 279 -40.24 23.32 -43.39
C GLN A 279 -41.38 23.24 -44.41
N GLU A 280 -41.97 24.38 -44.80
CA GLU A 280 -43.03 24.46 -45.81
C GLU A 280 -42.58 24.07 -47.23
N LYS A 281 -41.28 24.19 -47.53
CA LYS A 281 -40.69 23.89 -48.85
C LYS A 281 -40.15 22.46 -48.97
N LEU A 282 -39.92 21.81 -47.84
CA LEU A 282 -39.37 20.45 -47.79
C LEU A 282 -40.28 19.38 -48.43
N PRO A 283 -41.63 19.43 -48.35
CA PRO A 283 -42.49 18.47 -49.03
C PRO A 283 -42.26 18.41 -50.55
N GLU A 284 -42.13 19.59 -51.18
CA GLU A 284 -41.88 19.72 -52.62
C GLU A 284 -40.46 19.28 -52.99
N ALA A 285 -39.47 19.66 -52.18
CA ALA A 285 -38.07 19.32 -52.42
C ALA A 285 -37.72 17.83 -52.21
N THR A 286 -38.51 17.10 -51.40
CA THR A 286 -38.28 15.68 -51.07
C THR A 286 -39.29 14.73 -51.69
N ASN A 287 -40.35 15.25 -52.32
CA ASN A 287 -41.52 14.50 -52.75
C ASN A 287 -42.20 13.70 -51.62
N PHE A 288 -42.16 14.23 -50.39
CA PHE A 288 -42.79 13.63 -49.22
C PHE A 288 -44.08 14.35 -48.82
N SER A 289 -45.01 13.62 -48.20
CA SER A 289 -46.23 14.23 -47.66
C SER A 289 -45.90 15.14 -46.46
N ARG A 290 -46.71 16.20 -46.25
CA ARG A 290 -46.54 17.13 -45.11
C ARG A 290 -46.45 16.41 -43.76
N PRO A 291 -47.29 15.38 -43.45
CA PRO A 291 -47.15 14.62 -42.21
C PRO A 291 -45.81 13.85 -42.12
N LYS A 292 -45.31 13.29 -43.22
CA LYS A 292 -44.03 12.58 -43.26
C LYS A 292 -42.86 13.51 -43.00
N VAL A 293 -42.85 14.70 -43.64
CA VAL A 293 -41.85 15.73 -43.38
C VAL A 293 -41.85 16.16 -41.92
N THR A 294 -43.01 16.42 -41.33
CA THR A 294 -43.10 16.78 -39.90
C THR A 294 -42.55 15.69 -39.00
N ARG A 295 -42.86 14.41 -39.28
CA ARG A 295 -42.32 13.28 -38.51
C ARG A 295 -40.80 13.18 -38.60
N LEU A 296 -40.24 13.26 -39.82
CA LEU A 296 -38.80 13.18 -40.05
C LEU A 296 -38.06 14.37 -39.40
N VAL A 297 -38.65 15.56 -39.44
CA VAL A 297 -38.11 16.74 -38.76
C VAL A 297 -38.09 16.54 -37.24
N MET A 298 -39.14 15.97 -36.65
CA MET A 298 -39.15 15.67 -35.21
C MET A 298 -38.11 14.61 -34.83
N ASP A 299 -37.94 13.57 -35.66
CA ASP A 299 -36.95 12.51 -35.43
C ASP A 299 -35.52 13.08 -35.49
N LEU A 300 -35.20 13.85 -36.54
CA LEU A 300 -33.90 14.51 -36.69
C LEU A 300 -33.60 15.54 -35.60
N GLU A 301 -34.62 16.26 -35.11
CA GLU A 301 -34.48 17.17 -33.97
C GLU A 301 -34.22 16.41 -32.67
N SER A 302 -34.93 15.29 -32.44
CA SER A 302 -34.69 14.42 -31.27
C SER A 302 -33.29 13.81 -31.26
N LYS A 303 -32.72 13.54 -32.44
CA LYS A 303 -31.33 13.07 -32.63
C LYS A 303 -30.30 14.20 -32.53
N GLY A 304 -30.72 15.45 -32.37
CA GLY A 304 -29.83 16.62 -32.31
C GLY A 304 -29.07 16.88 -33.61
N ILE A 305 -29.65 16.49 -34.76
CA ILE A 305 -29.04 16.68 -36.08
C ILE A 305 -29.50 18.01 -36.70
N ILE A 306 -30.73 18.44 -36.39
CA ILE A 306 -31.30 19.71 -36.83
C ILE A 306 -31.90 20.49 -35.66
N PHE A 307 -32.06 21.79 -35.86
CA PHE A 307 -32.81 22.68 -34.99
C PHE A 307 -33.94 23.41 -35.73
N ARG A 308 -35.05 23.64 -35.03
CA ARG A 308 -36.18 24.43 -35.53
C ARG A 308 -36.19 25.83 -34.94
N GLU A 309 -36.23 26.83 -35.81
CA GLU A 309 -36.43 28.23 -35.44
C GLU A 309 -37.79 28.71 -35.96
N LYS A 310 -38.68 29.21 -35.09
CA LYS A 310 -40.00 29.68 -35.50
C LYS A 310 -39.86 30.92 -36.39
N LYS A 311 -40.41 30.87 -37.61
CA LYS A 311 -40.44 32.00 -38.57
C LYS A 311 -41.85 32.16 -39.12
N GLY A 312 -42.60 33.09 -38.52
CA GLY A 312 -44.00 33.33 -38.88
C GLY A 312 -44.91 32.16 -38.52
N LYS A 313 -45.64 31.61 -39.50
CA LYS A 313 -46.56 30.47 -39.34
C LYS A 313 -45.89 29.10 -39.53
N THR A 314 -44.58 29.06 -39.80
CA THR A 314 -43.82 27.82 -40.04
C THR A 314 -42.48 27.85 -39.30
N TYR A 315 -41.68 26.78 -39.44
CA TYR A 315 -40.34 26.66 -38.88
C TYR A 315 -39.28 26.75 -39.98
N LYS A 316 -38.17 27.42 -39.67
CA LYS A 316 -36.92 27.30 -40.41
C LYS A 316 -36.13 26.15 -39.78
N ILE A 317 -35.71 25.21 -40.61
CA ILE A 317 -34.89 24.07 -40.22
C ILE A 317 -33.44 24.41 -40.52
N LYS A 318 -32.54 24.15 -39.57
CA LYS A 318 -31.10 24.31 -39.73
C LYS A 318 -30.37 23.05 -39.27
N LEU A 319 -29.33 22.64 -39.99
CA LEU A 319 -28.43 21.59 -39.52
C LEU A 319 -27.59 22.09 -38.35
N ASP A 320 -27.54 21.30 -37.27
CA ASP A 320 -26.64 21.54 -36.15
C ASP A 320 -25.19 21.18 -36.51
N LYS A 321 -25.04 20.07 -37.23
CA LYS A 321 -23.73 19.49 -37.56
C LYS A 321 -23.66 19.14 -39.05
N PRO A 322 -22.50 19.36 -39.70
CA PRO A 322 -22.33 18.95 -41.08
C PRO A 322 -22.39 17.42 -41.18
N ILE A 323 -23.04 16.91 -42.22
CA ILE A 323 -23.05 15.47 -42.49
C ILE A 323 -21.84 15.12 -43.35
N LYS A 324 -21.10 14.08 -42.96
CA LYS A 324 -19.90 13.63 -43.66
C LYS A 324 -20.09 12.22 -44.21
N ASP A 325 -19.89 12.06 -45.51
CA ASP A 325 -19.84 10.75 -46.14
C ASP A 325 -18.55 10.05 -45.72
N THR A 326 -18.69 8.91 -45.06
CA THR A 326 -17.60 8.08 -44.54
C THR A 326 -17.50 6.85 -45.43
N ARG A 327 -17.05 7.07 -46.67
CA ARG A 327 -16.54 5.99 -47.54
C ARG A 327 -15.02 5.97 -47.47
#